data_AF-A0A8H6KG22-F1
#
_entry.id   AF-A0A8H6KG22-F1
#
_cell.length_a   1.000
_cell.length_b   1.000
_cell.length_c   1.000
_cell.angle_alpha   90.00
_cell.angle_beta   90.00
_cell.angle_gamma   90.00
#
_symmetry.space_group_name_H-M   'P 1'
#
loop_
_entity.id
_entity.type
_entity.pdbx_description
1 polymer ?
#
loop_
_entity_poly.entity_id
_entity_poly.type
_entity_poly.pdbx_seq_one_letter_code
_entity_poly.pdbx_strand_id
1 'polypeptide(L)'
;MASTATAPNGGAHDHVLRPRPRKPQHSQLARTMSNTSVGEMNGLTPLSETGQTSGTTSGRSTPVPHDALPSVKSMSSARKQARAEQRRRIFPTIEFASRVSHFDPNSDYRDFHGFFNLFWIGLAIMAITTMLRNIKDTGYPMRVQIWTLFTIKIWHLAIADFLMVATTLVSLPLHHVWRAAPANGAFTWKNGGMAVQSIYQVVWLAFWIAVPFVLDWTWTAQVFLLLHTMVLLMKTHSWAFYNGHLCETEKRLRELDNPSTASKDPVYLYPTPDNPMGTVSSPKHRDAKTKEGADASEDDSTSDEIDQLREDLAQELTSPMGNLAYPRNLTWSNYFDYLLCPTLCYELEYPRTARIDWQNLISKIIAVFGCISLLTVISEEFILPILTDASVRLNAVPAPPVSEALLILAESISWLLFPFMLTFLLVFLVIFEYALGAFAEITHFADRHFYSDWWNSTDWMEFSREWNIPVYSFLRRHVYSASRPHIGRFPATVITFLISAIGHEIVMACITKKLRGYGFVCQMLQLPIVVLQRTKWVRGKKTLNNVCFWCSMVMGLSMICALYVLV
;
A
#
# COMPACT_ATOMS: atom_id res chain seq x y z
N MET A 1 11.21 78.47 28.63
CA MET A 1 12.32 78.51 27.65
C MET A 1 12.20 77.29 26.75
N ALA A 2 12.26 77.53 25.43
CA ALA A 2 12.40 76.65 24.25
C ALA A 2 12.52 75.12 24.46
N SER A 3 11.66 74.28 23.84
CA SER A 3 11.81 73.58 22.53
C SER A 3 12.81 72.40 22.59
N THR A 4 12.55 71.13 22.22
CA THR A 4 11.99 70.57 20.97
C THR A 4 11.75 69.04 21.18
N ALA A 5 10.57 68.52 20.82
CA ALA A 5 10.30 67.60 19.69
C ALA A 5 10.99 66.21 19.69
N THR A 6 10.20 65.14 19.89
CA THR A 6 10.09 63.97 18.98
C THR A 6 8.87 63.12 19.38
N ALA A 7 8.01 62.85 18.40
CA ALA A 7 6.73 62.14 18.52
C ALA A 7 6.89 60.63 18.19
N PRO A 8 5.86 59.81 18.44
CA PRO A 8 5.94 58.35 18.62
C PRO A 8 5.70 57.58 17.32
N ASN A 9 6.22 56.35 17.20
CA ASN A 9 5.90 55.48 16.06
C ASN A 9 5.19 54.19 16.50
N GLY A 10 3.87 54.24 16.30
CA GLY A 10 3.00 53.20 15.73
C GLY A 10 3.31 51.73 15.98
N GLY A 11 2.47 51.09 16.81
CA GLY A 11 2.24 49.66 16.76
C GLY A 11 1.53 49.27 15.45
N ALA A 12 2.22 48.53 14.60
CA ALA A 12 1.63 47.82 13.49
C ALA A 12 1.41 46.36 13.93
N HIS A 13 0.15 45.92 13.91
CA HIS A 13 -0.25 44.55 14.12
C HIS A 13 0.38 43.64 13.06
N ASP A 14 1.22 42.69 13.49
CA ASP A 14 1.68 41.57 12.69
C ASP A 14 0.49 40.63 12.36
N HIS A 15 -0.24 40.96 11.30
CA HIS A 15 -1.08 39.99 10.60
C HIS A 15 -0.18 39.05 9.81
N VAL A 16 0.44 38.09 10.51
CA VAL A 16 1.00 36.90 9.87
C VAL A 16 -0.17 36.07 9.37
N LEU A 17 -0.66 36.38 8.17
CA LEU A 17 -1.50 35.50 7.38
C LEU A 17 -0.68 34.26 7.05
N ARG A 18 -0.69 33.26 7.93
CA ARG A 18 -0.17 31.93 7.59
C ARG A 18 -0.94 31.45 6.36
N PRO A 19 -0.26 31.11 5.25
CA PRO A 19 -0.93 30.50 4.12
C PRO A 19 -1.57 29.20 4.61
N ARG A 20 -2.89 29.05 4.42
CA ARG A 20 -3.57 27.76 4.61
C ARG A 20 -2.76 26.71 3.84
N PRO A 21 -2.55 25.50 4.38
CA PRO A 21 -1.99 24.40 3.60
C PRO A 21 -2.91 24.17 2.40
N ARG A 22 -2.50 24.66 1.23
CA ARG A 22 -3.03 24.16 -0.03
C ARG A 22 -2.44 22.76 -0.15
N LYS A 23 -3.29 21.75 -0.40
CA LYS A 23 -2.82 20.41 -0.80
C LYS A 23 -1.62 20.61 -1.72
N PRO A 24 -0.44 20.01 -1.46
CA PRO A 24 0.64 20.08 -2.43
C PRO A 24 0.04 19.64 -3.75
N GLN A 25 0.03 20.54 -4.74
CA GLN A 25 -0.29 20.12 -6.10
C GLN A 25 0.65 18.97 -6.37
N HIS A 26 0.08 17.78 -6.57
CA HIS A 26 0.82 16.56 -6.81
C HIS A 26 2.05 16.89 -7.66
N SER A 27 3.23 16.41 -7.26
CA SER A 27 4.47 16.52 -8.04
C SER A 27 4.31 16.05 -9.50
N GLN A 28 3.22 15.33 -9.79
CA GLN A 28 2.78 14.93 -11.13
C GLN A 28 2.16 16.04 -12.00
N LEU A 29 1.61 17.13 -11.42
CA LEU A 29 0.99 18.24 -12.17
C LEU A 29 1.94 19.43 -12.40
N ALA A 30 2.94 19.63 -11.53
CA ALA A 30 3.93 20.69 -11.70
C ALA A 30 4.85 20.44 -12.92
N ARG A 31 5.11 19.17 -13.27
CA ARG A 31 5.92 18.80 -14.45
C ARG A 31 5.22 19.05 -15.80
N THR A 32 3.89 19.11 -15.83
CA THR A 32 3.15 19.47 -17.06
C THR A 32 3.21 20.96 -17.40
N MET A 33 3.63 21.84 -16.48
CA MET A 33 3.82 23.27 -16.77
C MET A 33 5.28 23.68 -16.99
N SER A 34 6.25 22.87 -16.53
CA SER A 34 7.68 23.12 -16.81
C SER A 34 8.09 22.76 -18.24
N ASN A 35 7.28 21.97 -18.95
CA ASN A 35 7.50 21.65 -20.37
C ASN A 35 7.05 22.78 -21.33
N THR A 36 6.57 23.91 -20.81
CA THR A 36 6.10 25.04 -21.62
C THR A 36 6.96 26.30 -21.48
N SER A 37 8.11 26.23 -20.79
CA SER A 37 9.02 27.37 -20.63
C SER A 37 10.49 26.97 -20.75
N VAL A 38 10.86 26.36 -21.87
CA VAL A 38 12.26 26.28 -22.31
C VAL A 38 12.43 27.23 -23.48
N GLY A 39 12.60 28.50 -23.15
CA GLY A 39 13.08 29.55 -24.04
C GLY A 39 14.02 30.43 -23.23
N GLU A 40 15.28 30.46 -23.66
CA GLU A 40 16.33 31.40 -23.25
C GLU A 40 16.89 31.27 -21.82
N MET A 41 18.11 30.74 -21.70
CA MET A 41 19.26 31.51 -21.18
C MET A 41 20.57 30.74 -21.38
N ASN A 42 21.50 31.35 -22.12
CA ASN A 42 22.86 30.87 -22.38
C ASN A 42 23.83 31.27 -21.26
N GLY A 43 24.81 30.39 -21.01
CA GLY A 43 26.18 30.73 -20.61
C GLY A 43 26.43 31.07 -19.14
N LEU A 44 27.20 30.22 -18.45
CA LEU A 44 28.41 30.57 -17.69
C LEU A 44 29.04 29.32 -17.04
N THR A 45 30.37 29.31 -17.04
CA THR A 45 31.33 28.26 -16.64
C THR A 45 31.39 28.00 -15.12
N PRO A 46 31.89 26.81 -14.67
CA PRO A 46 31.90 26.45 -13.26
C PRO A 46 33.14 26.95 -12.52
N LEU A 47 32.94 27.49 -11.31
CA LEU A 47 34.00 27.85 -10.36
C LEU A 47 34.25 26.70 -9.37
N SER A 48 35.53 26.50 -9.04
CA SER A 48 36.11 25.48 -8.17
C SER A 48 35.55 25.42 -6.75
N GLU A 49 35.34 24.20 -6.26
CA GLU A 49 35.18 23.88 -4.84
C GLU A 49 36.54 23.60 -4.17
N THR A 50 36.79 24.25 -3.04
CA THR A 50 37.73 23.80 -2.01
C THR A 50 36.97 23.67 -0.69
N GLY A 51 37.08 22.52 -0.01
CA GLY A 51 36.63 22.37 1.38
C GLY A 51 35.96 21.06 1.76
N GLN A 52 36.78 20.02 1.95
CA GLN A 52 36.65 18.89 2.89
C GLN A 52 35.30 18.60 3.57
N THR A 53 34.82 17.35 3.46
CA THR A 53 34.78 16.38 4.59
C THR A 53 34.54 14.97 4.05
N SER A 54 35.53 14.11 4.30
CA SER A 54 35.60 12.71 3.91
C SER A 54 34.85 11.83 4.91
N GLY A 55 33.67 11.35 4.52
CA GLY A 55 33.00 10.20 5.14
C GLY A 55 33.25 8.94 4.31
N THR A 56 34.12 8.07 4.79
CA THR A 56 34.51 6.80 4.17
C THR A 56 33.39 5.75 4.33
N THR A 57 32.80 5.32 3.21
CA THR A 57 32.11 4.01 3.12
C THR A 57 32.78 3.18 2.03
N SER A 58 33.70 2.32 2.45
CA SER A 58 34.44 1.42 1.58
C SER A 58 33.59 0.20 1.21
N GLY A 59 32.65 0.36 0.28
CA GLY A 59 32.08 -0.78 -0.44
C GLY A 59 33.03 -1.19 -1.58
N ARG A 60 34.15 -1.86 -1.27
CA ARG A 60 35.14 -2.31 -2.26
C ARG A 60 34.48 -3.39 -3.14
N SER A 61 33.97 -3.01 -4.32
CA SER A 61 33.54 -3.98 -5.32
C SER A 61 34.76 -4.77 -5.78
N THR A 62 34.71 -6.10 -5.69
CA THR A 62 35.71 -7.00 -6.27
C THR A 62 35.87 -6.66 -7.76
N PRO A 63 37.09 -6.39 -8.25
CA PRO A 63 37.34 -6.17 -9.67
C PRO A 63 36.85 -7.36 -10.46
N VAL A 64 36.04 -7.11 -11.50
CA VAL A 64 35.63 -8.16 -12.43
C VAL A 64 36.85 -8.50 -13.30
N PRO A 65 37.21 -9.79 -13.47
CA PRO A 65 38.31 -10.20 -14.34
C PRO A 65 38.14 -9.66 -15.77
N HIS A 66 39.25 -9.32 -16.43
CA HIS A 66 39.21 -8.86 -17.83
C HIS A 66 38.60 -9.90 -18.78
N ASP A 67 38.65 -11.19 -18.42
CA ASP A 67 38.09 -12.31 -19.19
C ASP A 67 36.64 -12.68 -18.83
N ALA A 68 35.96 -11.89 -17.98
CA ALA A 68 34.57 -12.17 -17.63
C ALA A 68 33.63 -11.97 -18.84
N LEU A 69 32.57 -12.78 -18.91
CA LEU A 69 31.52 -12.68 -19.92
C LEU A 69 30.93 -11.27 -19.99
N PRO A 70 30.51 -10.79 -21.19
CA PRO A 70 29.91 -9.48 -21.36
C PRO A 70 28.73 -9.21 -20.41
N SER A 71 27.86 -10.19 -20.18
CA SER A 71 26.76 -10.12 -19.19
C SER A 71 27.22 -9.84 -17.75
N VAL A 72 28.38 -10.37 -17.33
CA VAL A 72 28.94 -10.14 -16.00
C VAL A 72 29.56 -8.75 -15.89
N LYS A 73 30.16 -8.26 -16.98
CA LYS A 73 30.69 -6.90 -17.07
C LYS A 73 29.56 -5.87 -17.05
N SER A 74 28.48 -6.06 -17.80
CA SER A 74 27.32 -5.15 -17.82
C SER A 74 26.60 -5.08 -16.46
N MET A 75 26.41 -6.21 -15.78
CA MET A 75 25.88 -6.20 -14.40
C MET A 75 26.78 -5.43 -13.42
N SER A 76 28.10 -5.43 -13.64
CA SER A 76 29.03 -4.70 -12.78
C SER A 76 29.06 -3.20 -13.10
N SER A 77 28.96 -2.81 -14.36
CA SER A 77 28.86 -1.40 -14.79
C SER A 77 27.53 -0.79 -14.36
N ALA A 78 26.41 -1.50 -14.54
CA ALA A 78 25.08 -1.08 -14.08
C ALA A 78 25.04 -0.86 -12.56
N ARG A 79 25.62 -1.76 -11.75
CA ARG A 79 25.75 -1.54 -10.29
C ARG A 79 26.59 -0.31 -9.96
N LYS A 80 27.66 -0.06 -10.71
CA LYS A 80 28.55 1.10 -10.51
C LYS A 80 27.87 2.40 -10.93
N GLN A 81 27.13 2.41 -12.04
CA GLN A 81 26.31 3.53 -12.51
C GLN A 81 25.19 3.83 -11.52
N ALA A 82 24.43 2.82 -11.07
CA ALA A 82 23.37 2.99 -10.07
C ALA A 82 23.87 3.62 -8.76
N ARG A 83 25.06 3.22 -8.28
CA ARG A 83 25.73 3.80 -7.10
C ARG A 83 26.29 5.20 -7.36
N ALA A 84 26.80 5.48 -8.56
CA ALA A 84 27.31 6.80 -8.93
C ALA A 84 26.19 7.83 -9.08
N GLU A 85 25.05 7.41 -9.62
CA GLU A 85 23.84 8.24 -9.77
C GLU A 85 23.13 8.52 -8.44
N GLN A 86 23.49 7.81 -7.36
CA GLN A 86 22.97 8.04 -6.00
C GLN A 86 23.29 9.46 -5.47
N ARG A 87 24.18 10.22 -6.12
CA ARG A 87 24.51 11.61 -5.77
C ARG A 87 23.69 12.69 -6.50
N ARG A 88 22.93 12.35 -7.54
CA ARG A 88 22.04 13.29 -8.27
C ARG A 88 20.88 12.53 -8.90
N ARG A 89 19.70 12.49 -8.25
CA ARG A 89 18.47 11.94 -8.86
C ARG A 89 17.36 12.97 -8.92
N ILE A 90 16.75 13.07 -10.11
CA ILE A 90 15.62 13.95 -10.46
C ILE A 90 14.37 13.14 -10.88
N PHE A 91 14.39 11.79 -10.85
CA PHE A 91 13.24 10.96 -11.28
C PHE A 91 12.93 9.80 -10.30
N PRO A 92 11.70 9.72 -9.71
CA PRO A 92 11.31 8.73 -8.69
C PRO A 92 10.47 7.51 -9.15
N THR A 93 11.01 6.29 -9.06
CA THR A 93 10.20 5.04 -9.05
C THR A 93 9.37 4.93 -7.74
N ILE A 94 8.90 3.76 -7.22
CA ILE A 94 8.18 3.77 -5.91
C ILE A 94 9.29 4.05 -4.94
N GLU A 95 9.48 5.34 -4.70
CA GLU A 95 10.31 5.92 -3.69
C GLU A 95 9.56 5.60 -2.42
N PHE A 96 9.73 4.34 -2.01
CA PHE A 96 10.00 4.11 -0.63
C PHE A 96 11.11 5.11 -0.28
N ALA A 97 10.68 6.21 0.31
CA ALA A 97 11.53 7.27 0.80
C ALA A 97 11.36 7.29 2.30
N SER A 98 12.38 7.74 3.02
CA SER A 98 12.25 7.94 4.45
C SER A 98 11.16 8.99 4.70
N ARG A 99 9.99 8.56 5.16
CA ARG A 99 8.82 9.40 5.39
C ARG A 99 8.19 8.99 6.71
N VAL A 100 7.76 9.98 7.47
CA VAL A 100 7.00 9.78 8.71
C VAL A 100 5.50 9.70 8.41
N SER A 101 4.75 9.06 9.31
CA SER A 101 3.30 9.03 9.22
C SER A 101 2.70 10.44 9.40
N HIS A 102 1.50 10.69 8.88
CA HIS A 102 0.83 11.99 9.01
C HIS A 102 0.47 12.35 10.45
N PHE A 103 0.23 11.36 11.33
CA PHE A 103 0.01 11.60 12.77
C PHE A 103 1.29 11.54 13.60
N ASP A 104 2.46 11.32 12.99
CA ASP A 104 3.74 11.34 13.69
C ASP A 104 4.03 12.77 14.22
N PRO A 105 4.51 12.94 15.47
CA PRO A 105 4.89 14.23 16.02
C PRO A 105 5.90 15.02 15.19
N ASN A 106 6.72 14.32 14.39
CA ASN A 106 7.74 14.92 13.52
C ASN A 106 7.22 15.21 12.11
N SER A 107 5.94 15.03 11.83
CA SER A 107 5.36 15.33 10.52
C SER A 107 5.13 16.84 10.32
N ASP A 108 5.17 17.28 9.06
CA ASP A 108 4.88 18.67 8.69
C ASP A 108 3.39 19.05 8.88
N TYR A 109 2.51 18.06 9.12
CA TYR A 109 1.06 18.23 9.27
C TYR A 109 0.64 18.56 10.71
N ARG A 110 1.12 19.69 11.24
CA ARG A 110 0.95 20.05 12.67
C ARG A 110 -0.39 20.68 13.05
N ASP A 111 -1.19 21.12 12.08
CA ASP A 111 -2.40 21.93 12.31
C ASP A 111 -3.55 21.14 13.00
N PHE A 112 -3.51 19.81 13.03
CA PHE A 112 -4.58 18.96 13.58
C PHE A 112 -4.27 18.33 14.95
N HIS A 113 -3.09 18.56 15.55
CA HIS A 113 -2.72 17.91 16.82
C HIS A 113 -3.69 18.21 17.97
N GLY A 114 -4.25 19.42 18.03
CA GLY A 114 -5.21 19.78 19.08
C GLY A 114 -6.49 18.96 19.02
N PHE A 115 -7.08 18.81 17.82
CA PHE A 115 -8.27 17.99 17.63
C PHE A 115 -7.99 16.50 17.83
N PHE A 116 -6.81 16.03 17.43
CA PHE A 116 -6.37 14.65 17.69
C PHE A 116 -6.27 14.35 19.19
N ASN A 117 -5.66 15.26 19.97
CA ASN A 117 -5.59 15.11 21.43
C ASN A 117 -6.98 15.19 22.08
N LEU A 118 -7.84 16.09 21.60
CA LEU A 118 -9.22 16.20 22.08
C LEU A 118 -10.03 14.93 21.82
N PHE A 119 -9.84 14.30 20.66
CA PHE A 119 -10.44 13.00 20.33
C PHE A 119 -10.05 11.94 21.36
N TRP A 120 -8.76 11.82 21.70
CA TRP A 120 -8.29 10.88 22.73
C TRP A 120 -8.83 11.19 24.13
N ILE A 121 -8.88 12.46 24.51
CA ILE A 121 -9.48 12.88 25.78
C ILE A 121 -10.96 12.50 25.82
N GLY A 122 -11.70 12.73 24.74
CA GLY A 122 -13.11 12.35 24.63
C GLY A 122 -13.31 10.83 24.76
N LEU A 123 -12.48 10.04 24.09
CA LEU A 123 -12.50 8.57 24.20
C LEU A 123 -12.15 8.08 25.61
N ALA A 124 -11.18 8.73 26.28
CA ALA A 124 -10.82 8.41 27.66
C ALA A 124 -11.97 8.71 28.63
N ILE A 125 -12.63 9.87 28.49
CA ILE A 125 -13.82 10.22 29.28
C ILE A 125 -14.94 9.20 29.05
N MET A 126 -15.21 8.85 27.79
CA MET A 126 -16.19 7.83 27.44
C MET A 126 -15.86 6.49 28.10
N ALA A 127 -14.62 6.01 27.96
CA ALA A 127 -14.18 4.74 28.54
C ALA A 127 -14.32 4.74 30.08
N ILE A 128 -13.84 5.78 30.76
CA ILE A 128 -13.93 5.90 32.23
C ILE A 128 -15.39 5.94 32.68
N THR A 129 -16.24 6.72 31.99
CA THR A 129 -17.66 6.82 32.32
C THR A 129 -18.37 5.47 32.17
N THR A 130 -18.06 4.75 31.11
CA THR A 130 -18.59 3.40 30.86
C THR A 130 -18.10 2.41 31.91
N MET A 131 -16.82 2.45 32.27
CA MET A 131 -16.27 1.60 33.34
C MET A 131 -16.96 1.86 34.69
N LEU A 132 -17.15 3.12 35.06
CA LEU A 132 -17.85 3.49 36.30
C LEU A 132 -19.30 2.99 36.33
N ARG A 133 -20.00 3.10 35.19
CA ARG A 133 -21.36 2.54 35.04
C ARG A 133 -21.35 1.03 35.20
N ASN A 134 -20.39 0.33 34.57
CA ASN A 134 -20.28 -1.11 34.68
C ASN A 134 -19.95 -1.60 36.09
N ILE A 135 -19.09 -0.88 36.84
CA ILE A 135 -18.83 -1.19 38.25
C ILE A 135 -20.14 -1.11 39.05
N LYS A 136 -20.95 -0.08 38.81
CA LYS A 136 -22.22 0.11 39.51
C LYS A 136 -23.22 -1.02 39.18
N ASP A 137 -23.32 -1.41 37.92
CA ASP A 137 -24.36 -2.34 37.47
C ASP A 137 -23.99 -3.82 37.65
N THR A 138 -22.70 -4.16 37.53
CA THR A 138 -22.21 -5.55 37.51
C THR A 138 -21.19 -5.88 38.59
N GLY A 139 -20.67 -4.88 39.30
CA GLY A 139 -19.56 -5.02 40.25
C GLY A 139 -18.17 -5.06 39.61
N TYR A 140 -18.07 -5.13 38.28
CA TYR A 140 -16.80 -5.19 37.54
C TYR A 140 -16.67 -4.04 36.54
N PRO A 141 -15.44 -3.54 36.26
CA PRO A 141 -15.23 -2.39 35.38
C PRO A 141 -15.50 -2.67 33.90
N MET A 142 -15.39 -3.92 33.45
CA MET A 142 -15.65 -4.29 32.06
C MET A 142 -16.49 -5.56 32.03
N ARG A 143 -17.42 -5.62 31.08
CA ARG A 143 -18.05 -6.88 30.70
C ARG A 143 -17.01 -7.68 29.90
N VAL A 144 -16.98 -9.00 30.10
CA VAL A 144 -15.94 -9.88 29.53
C VAL A 144 -16.54 -10.76 28.43
N GLN A 145 -17.72 -10.43 27.91
CA GLN A 145 -18.47 -11.31 27.02
C GLN A 145 -17.76 -11.50 25.68
N ILE A 146 -17.34 -10.42 25.02
CA ILE A 146 -16.61 -10.46 23.76
C ILE A 146 -15.18 -10.99 23.97
N TRP A 147 -14.57 -10.73 25.13
CA TRP A 147 -13.24 -11.23 25.45
C TRP A 147 -13.16 -12.76 25.44
N THR A 148 -14.22 -13.44 25.87
CA THR A 148 -14.26 -14.92 25.77
C THR A 148 -14.21 -15.42 24.33
N LEU A 149 -14.68 -14.66 23.35
CA LEU A 149 -14.64 -15.04 21.94
C LEU A 149 -13.21 -15.04 21.36
N PHE A 150 -12.28 -14.30 21.96
CA PHE A 150 -10.88 -14.27 21.53
C PHE A 150 -10.05 -15.43 22.09
N THR A 151 -10.48 -16.08 23.17
CA THR A 151 -9.70 -17.14 23.84
C THR A 151 -10.11 -18.55 23.40
N ILE A 152 -11.25 -18.70 22.71
CA ILE A 152 -11.73 -20.00 22.22
C ILE A 152 -10.81 -20.53 21.11
N LYS A 153 -10.33 -21.78 21.28
CA LYS A 153 -9.52 -22.53 20.30
C LYS A 153 -8.23 -21.80 19.83
N ILE A 154 -7.66 -20.92 20.65
CA ILE A 154 -6.49 -20.11 20.28
C ILE A 154 -5.27 -20.93 19.79
N TRP A 155 -5.05 -22.11 20.37
CA TRP A 155 -3.96 -23.01 19.94
C TRP A 155 -4.15 -23.55 18.52
N HIS A 156 -5.40 -23.84 18.12
CA HIS A 156 -5.70 -24.29 16.76
C HIS A 156 -5.42 -23.17 15.77
N LEU A 157 -5.80 -21.93 16.13
CA LEU A 157 -5.51 -20.73 15.35
C LEU A 157 -4.01 -20.52 15.17
N ALA A 158 -3.23 -20.61 16.26
CA ALA A 158 -1.78 -20.41 16.22
C ALA A 158 -1.07 -21.45 15.34
N ILE A 159 -1.44 -22.73 15.45
CA ILE A 159 -0.88 -23.79 14.62
C ILE A 159 -1.23 -23.59 13.15
N ALA A 160 -2.49 -23.29 12.85
CA ALA A 160 -2.94 -23.04 11.49
C ALA A 160 -2.27 -21.81 10.88
N ASP A 161 -2.12 -20.73 11.64
CA ASP A 161 -1.42 -19.52 11.22
C ASP A 161 0.05 -19.80 10.91
N PHE A 162 0.73 -20.55 11.78
CA PHE A 162 2.10 -20.99 11.55
C PHE A 162 2.23 -21.84 10.28
N LEU A 163 1.34 -22.82 10.07
CA LEU A 163 1.33 -23.66 8.87
C LEU A 163 0.99 -22.86 7.60
N MET A 164 0.09 -21.90 7.70
CA MET A 164 -0.26 -20.99 6.62
C MET A 164 0.96 -20.16 6.20
N VAL A 165 1.67 -19.55 7.16
CA VAL A 165 2.92 -18.82 6.88
C VAL A 165 3.99 -19.78 6.33
N ALA A 166 4.17 -20.95 6.92
CA ALA A 166 5.18 -21.92 6.49
C ALA A 166 4.95 -22.40 5.06
N THR A 167 3.70 -22.60 4.64
CA THR A 167 3.38 -23.02 3.27
C THR A 167 3.65 -21.92 2.23
N THR A 168 3.71 -20.65 2.60
CA THR A 168 4.14 -19.58 1.66
C THR A 168 5.59 -19.75 1.19
N LEU A 169 6.44 -20.32 2.06
CA LEU A 169 7.87 -20.54 1.84
C LEU A 169 8.16 -21.47 0.66
N VAL A 170 7.19 -22.29 0.24
CA VAL A 170 7.28 -23.17 -0.95
C VAL A 170 7.56 -22.38 -2.23
N SER A 171 7.20 -21.09 -2.28
CA SER A 171 7.49 -20.24 -3.42
C SER A 171 9.00 -20.12 -3.70
N LEU A 172 9.84 -20.09 -2.66
CA LEU A 172 11.29 -19.92 -2.82
C LEU A 172 11.99 -21.10 -3.53
N PRO A 173 11.84 -22.37 -3.11
CA PRO A 173 12.42 -23.50 -3.83
C PRO A 173 11.88 -23.63 -5.26
N LEU A 174 10.60 -23.31 -5.50
CA LEU A 174 10.04 -23.28 -6.86
C LEU A 174 10.78 -22.29 -7.77
N HIS A 175 11.12 -21.10 -7.27
CA HIS A 175 11.93 -20.14 -8.03
C HIS A 175 13.35 -20.62 -8.31
N HIS A 176 13.98 -21.38 -7.41
CA HIS A 176 15.27 -22.01 -7.70
C HIS A 176 15.15 -23.02 -8.84
N VAL A 177 14.07 -23.79 -8.91
CA VAL A 177 13.79 -24.73 -10.01
C VAL A 177 13.60 -24.00 -11.33
N TRP A 178 12.77 -22.94 -11.37
CA TRP A 178 12.53 -22.17 -12.59
C TRP A 178 13.77 -21.47 -13.09
N ARG A 179 14.62 -20.99 -12.19
CA ARG A 179 15.91 -20.40 -12.54
C ARG A 179 16.88 -21.42 -13.12
N ALA A 180 16.93 -22.62 -12.57
CA ALA A 180 17.79 -23.71 -13.05
C ALA A 180 17.33 -24.29 -14.40
N ALA A 181 16.05 -24.13 -14.75
CA ALA A 181 15.52 -24.63 -16.00
C ALA A 181 16.17 -23.94 -17.23
N PRO A 182 16.51 -24.69 -18.30
CA PRO A 182 17.07 -24.13 -19.53
C PRO A 182 16.10 -23.13 -20.16
N ALA A 183 16.61 -22.14 -20.90
CA ALA A 183 15.81 -21.01 -21.39
C ALA A 183 14.65 -21.40 -22.32
N ASN A 184 14.80 -22.48 -23.08
CA ASN A 184 13.75 -23.06 -23.93
C ASN A 184 12.96 -24.20 -23.26
N GLY A 185 13.16 -24.43 -21.96
CA GLY A 185 12.49 -25.50 -21.23
C GLY A 185 11.00 -25.24 -20.98
N ALA A 186 10.23 -26.31 -20.81
CA ALA A 186 8.81 -26.22 -20.41
C ALA A 186 8.64 -25.63 -18.98
N PHE A 187 9.66 -25.76 -18.13
CA PHE A 187 9.69 -25.27 -16.75
C PHE A 187 10.23 -23.84 -16.61
N THR A 188 10.32 -23.06 -17.69
CA THR A 188 10.60 -21.62 -17.59
C THR A 188 9.41 -20.88 -16.98
N TRP A 189 9.65 -19.69 -16.42
CA TRP A 189 8.58 -18.91 -15.80
C TRP A 189 7.52 -18.53 -16.84
N LYS A 190 7.95 -18.17 -18.05
CA LYS A 190 7.05 -17.83 -19.17
C LYS A 190 6.17 -19.00 -19.63
N ASN A 191 6.71 -20.22 -19.70
CA ASN A 191 6.01 -21.36 -20.30
C ASN A 191 5.18 -22.18 -19.29
N GLY A 192 5.67 -22.34 -18.06
CA GLY A 192 5.03 -23.21 -17.06
C GLY A 192 5.04 -22.67 -15.64
N GLY A 193 6.09 -21.94 -15.23
CA GLY A 193 6.24 -21.47 -13.85
C GLY A 193 5.11 -20.56 -13.39
N MET A 194 4.66 -19.62 -14.24
CA MET A 194 3.54 -18.74 -13.93
C MET A 194 2.24 -19.54 -13.68
N ALA A 195 1.93 -20.51 -14.54
CA ALA A 195 0.73 -21.33 -14.40
C ALA A 195 0.77 -22.18 -13.13
N VAL A 196 1.91 -22.83 -12.85
CA VAL A 196 2.12 -23.62 -11.63
C VAL A 196 1.93 -22.75 -10.38
N GLN A 197 2.53 -21.55 -10.35
CA GLN A 197 2.41 -20.63 -9.23
C GLN A 197 0.97 -20.13 -9.04
N SER A 198 0.26 -19.79 -10.13
CA SER A 198 -1.13 -19.35 -10.05
C SER A 198 -2.06 -20.45 -9.55
N ILE A 199 -1.90 -21.69 -10.04
CA ILE A 199 -2.67 -22.85 -9.57
C ILE A 199 -2.40 -23.08 -8.08
N TYR A 200 -1.12 -23.06 -7.68
CA TYR A 200 -0.73 -23.20 -6.28
C TYR A 200 -1.42 -22.14 -5.40
N GLN A 201 -1.39 -20.86 -5.80
CA GLN A 201 -2.03 -19.77 -5.06
C GLN A 201 -3.54 -19.92 -4.94
N VAL A 202 -4.22 -20.37 -6.00
CA VAL A 202 -5.68 -20.61 -5.98
C VAL A 202 -6.02 -21.75 -5.02
N VAL A 203 -5.31 -22.87 -5.11
CA VAL A 203 -5.51 -24.02 -4.21
C VAL A 203 -5.19 -23.64 -2.76
N TRP A 204 -4.08 -22.93 -2.55
CA TRP A 204 -3.65 -22.44 -1.24
C TRP A 204 -4.71 -21.52 -0.62
N LEU A 205 -5.23 -20.56 -1.39
CA LEU A 205 -6.28 -19.65 -0.93
C LEU A 205 -7.57 -20.41 -0.58
N ALA A 206 -8.03 -21.28 -1.47
CA ALA A 206 -9.26 -22.06 -1.24
C ALA A 206 -9.15 -22.95 0.00
N PHE A 207 -8.00 -23.58 0.21
CA PHE A 207 -7.73 -24.40 1.39
C PHE A 207 -7.81 -23.57 2.68
N TRP A 208 -7.07 -22.46 2.78
CA TRP A 208 -7.03 -21.66 4.00
C TRP A 208 -8.32 -20.89 4.29
N ILE A 209 -9.11 -20.56 3.25
CA ILE A 209 -10.47 -20.04 3.43
C ILE A 209 -11.40 -21.12 3.99
N ALA A 210 -11.25 -22.39 3.58
CA ALA A 210 -12.13 -23.47 4.01
C ALA A 210 -11.85 -23.95 5.45
N VAL A 211 -10.58 -23.92 5.89
CA VAL A 211 -10.16 -24.44 7.22
C VAL A 211 -11.02 -23.92 8.38
N PRO A 212 -11.29 -22.61 8.53
CA PRO A 212 -12.08 -22.11 9.65
C PRO A 212 -13.56 -22.53 9.62
N PHE A 213 -14.10 -22.88 8.46
CA PHE A 213 -15.46 -23.42 8.33
C PHE A 213 -15.51 -24.89 8.71
N VAL A 214 -14.52 -25.68 8.29
CA VAL A 214 -14.43 -27.11 8.63
C VAL A 214 -14.20 -27.34 10.12
N LEU A 215 -13.45 -26.44 10.78
CA LEU A 215 -13.11 -26.57 12.19
C LEU A 215 -14.06 -25.83 13.14
N ASP A 216 -15.16 -25.28 12.62
CA ASP A 216 -16.15 -24.50 13.38
C ASP A 216 -15.52 -23.47 14.32
N TRP A 217 -14.73 -22.56 13.74
CA TRP A 217 -14.11 -21.48 14.50
C TRP A 217 -15.08 -20.34 14.79
N THR A 218 -14.74 -19.55 15.81
CA THR A 218 -15.42 -18.29 16.15
C THR A 218 -15.15 -17.27 15.05
N TRP A 219 -16.12 -16.40 14.76
CA TRP A 219 -16.01 -15.39 13.71
C TRP A 219 -14.76 -14.50 13.87
N THR A 220 -14.35 -14.21 15.11
CA THR A 220 -13.13 -13.44 15.42
C THR A 220 -11.86 -14.13 14.90
N ALA A 221 -11.70 -15.43 15.18
CA ALA A 221 -10.59 -16.23 14.69
C ALA A 221 -10.63 -16.40 13.16
N GLN A 222 -11.83 -16.54 12.58
CA GLN A 222 -12.01 -16.62 11.12
C GLN A 222 -11.55 -15.34 10.43
N VAL A 223 -11.94 -14.16 10.96
CA VAL A 223 -11.53 -12.86 10.41
C VAL A 223 -10.02 -12.68 10.50
N PHE A 224 -9.42 -12.99 11.65
CA PHE A 224 -7.97 -12.89 11.81
C PHE A 224 -7.24 -13.75 10.78
N LEU A 225 -7.57 -15.05 10.69
CA LEU A 225 -6.89 -15.95 9.76
C LEU A 225 -7.12 -15.50 8.32
N LEU A 226 -8.34 -15.10 7.96
CA LEU A 226 -8.66 -14.69 6.60
C LEU A 226 -7.92 -13.41 6.17
N LEU A 227 -7.90 -12.38 7.04
CA LEU A 227 -7.18 -11.15 6.73
C LEU A 227 -5.68 -11.44 6.56
N HIS A 228 -5.11 -12.29 7.41
CA HIS A 228 -3.72 -12.71 7.28
C HIS A 228 -3.49 -13.54 6.00
N THR A 229 -4.40 -14.44 5.67
CA THR A 229 -4.39 -15.24 4.41
C THR A 229 -4.37 -14.33 3.20
N MET A 230 -5.21 -13.30 3.16
CA MET A 230 -5.30 -12.34 2.06
C MET A 230 -4.01 -11.52 1.92
N VAL A 231 -3.44 -11.05 3.05
CA VAL A 231 -2.15 -10.34 3.06
C VAL A 231 -1.03 -11.23 2.54
N LEU A 232 -0.93 -12.48 3.00
CA LEU A 232 0.08 -13.43 2.55
C LEU A 232 -0.11 -13.83 1.09
N LEU A 233 -1.34 -13.96 0.59
CA LEU A 233 -1.63 -14.18 -0.82
C LEU A 233 -1.08 -13.02 -1.66
N MET A 234 -1.39 -11.78 -1.30
CA MET A 234 -0.90 -10.60 -2.03
C MET A 234 0.63 -10.53 -2.00
N LYS A 235 1.25 -10.81 -0.85
CA LYS A 235 2.71 -10.84 -0.72
C LYS A 235 3.35 -11.94 -1.55
N THR A 236 2.87 -13.17 -1.45
CA THR A 236 3.38 -14.31 -2.24
C THR A 236 3.20 -14.09 -3.73
N HIS A 237 2.07 -13.51 -4.15
CA HIS A 237 1.82 -13.10 -5.53
C HIS A 237 2.82 -12.06 -6.01
N SER A 238 3.00 -10.97 -5.25
CA SER A 238 3.92 -9.91 -5.65
C SER A 238 5.37 -10.40 -5.72
N TRP A 239 5.81 -11.16 -4.71
CA TRP A 239 7.17 -11.72 -4.69
C TRP A 239 7.41 -12.69 -5.84
N ALA A 240 6.47 -13.61 -6.11
CA ALA A 240 6.67 -14.62 -7.14
C ALA A 240 6.64 -14.02 -8.55
N PHE A 241 5.68 -13.13 -8.85
CA PHE A 241 5.59 -12.52 -10.18
C PHE A 241 6.78 -11.61 -10.49
N TYR A 242 7.26 -10.85 -9.50
CA TYR A 242 8.44 -10.01 -9.69
C TYR A 242 9.72 -10.83 -9.87
N ASN A 243 9.99 -11.83 -9.01
CA ASN A 243 11.16 -12.70 -9.18
C ASN A 243 11.08 -13.58 -10.43
N GLY A 244 9.88 -13.91 -10.88
CA GLY A 244 9.65 -14.64 -12.12
C GLY A 244 10.01 -13.79 -13.34
N HIS A 245 9.63 -12.50 -13.32
CA HIS A 245 10.08 -11.55 -14.31
C HIS A 245 11.62 -11.40 -14.31
N LEU A 246 12.24 -11.18 -13.15
CA LEU A 246 13.70 -11.06 -13.04
C LEU A 246 14.44 -12.34 -13.50
N CYS A 247 13.86 -13.52 -13.26
CA CYS A 247 14.38 -14.79 -13.75
C CYS A 247 14.45 -14.83 -15.28
N GLU A 248 13.40 -14.40 -15.98
CA GLU A 248 13.38 -14.35 -17.44
C GLU A 248 14.33 -13.26 -17.98
N THR A 249 14.39 -12.11 -17.32
CA THR A 249 15.34 -11.03 -17.64
C THR A 249 16.79 -11.50 -17.48
N GLU A 250 17.13 -12.29 -16.45
CA GLU A 250 18.47 -12.88 -16.27
C GLU A 250 18.80 -13.86 -17.39
N LYS A 251 17.87 -14.74 -17.75
CA LYS A 251 18.07 -15.71 -18.84
C LYS A 251 18.28 -15.00 -20.17
N ARG A 252 17.49 -13.97 -20.43
CA ARG A 252 17.61 -13.13 -21.62
C ARG A 252 18.96 -12.42 -21.71
N LEU A 253 19.45 -11.87 -20.59
CA LEU A 253 20.77 -11.25 -20.55
C LEU A 253 21.88 -12.26 -20.86
N ARG A 254 21.75 -13.51 -20.40
CA ARG A 254 22.70 -14.59 -20.73
C ARG A 254 22.62 -15.06 -22.17
N GLU A 255 21.43 -15.07 -22.77
CA GLU A 255 21.27 -15.38 -24.19
C GLU A 255 22.01 -14.38 -25.08
N LEU A 256 22.05 -13.10 -24.69
CA LEU A 256 22.80 -12.06 -25.40
C LEU A 256 24.32 -12.25 -25.39
N ASP A 257 24.87 -13.17 -24.60
CA ASP A 257 26.28 -13.56 -24.71
C ASP A 257 26.54 -14.34 -26.02
N ASN A 258 25.51 -14.99 -26.59
CA ASN A 258 25.52 -15.64 -27.91
C ASN A 258 24.52 -14.96 -28.87
N PRO A 259 24.91 -13.85 -29.54
CA PRO A 259 23.98 -12.95 -30.22
C PRO A 259 23.24 -13.56 -31.43
N SER A 260 23.69 -14.70 -31.95
CA SER A 260 23.04 -15.39 -33.08
C SER A 260 21.70 -16.04 -32.75
N THR A 261 21.42 -16.30 -31.46
CA THR A 261 20.21 -17.05 -31.03
C THR A 261 19.32 -16.26 -30.08
N ALA A 262 19.71 -15.03 -29.72
CA ALA A 262 19.07 -14.24 -28.68
C ALA A 262 17.88 -13.42 -29.20
N SER A 263 16.81 -13.30 -28.40
CA SER A 263 15.71 -12.39 -28.70
C SER A 263 16.16 -10.92 -28.55
N LYS A 264 15.95 -10.12 -29.61
CA LYS A 264 16.21 -8.66 -29.66
C LYS A 264 14.98 -7.80 -29.31
N ASP A 265 13.92 -8.40 -28.76
CA ASP A 265 12.75 -7.63 -28.32
C ASP A 265 13.15 -6.50 -27.32
N PRO A 266 12.44 -5.38 -27.28
CA PRO A 266 12.75 -4.35 -26.29
C PRO A 266 12.56 -4.84 -24.83
N VAL A 267 13.25 -4.24 -23.87
CA VAL A 267 13.16 -4.64 -22.44
C VAL A 267 11.82 -4.20 -21.88
N TYR A 268 11.10 -5.13 -21.27
CA TYR A 268 9.97 -4.78 -20.43
C TYR A 268 10.48 -4.34 -19.06
N LEU A 269 10.42 -3.05 -18.78
CA LEU A 269 10.70 -2.49 -17.47
C LEU A 269 9.50 -2.71 -16.56
N TYR A 270 9.69 -3.36 -15.42
CA TYR A 270 8.58 -3.72 -14.54
C TYR A 270 7.86 -2.44 -14.04
N PRO A 271 6.52 -2.45 -13.87
CA PRO A 271 5.78 -1.24 -13.51
C PRO A 271 6.29 -0.61 -12.21
N THR A 272 6.66 0.67 -12.31
CA THR A 272 7.01 1.57 -11.20
C THR A 272 5.93 2.67 -11.11
N PRO A 273 5.93 3.65 -10.19
CA PRO A 273 4.91 4.68 -10.09
C PRO A 273 5.21 5.91 -10.95
N ASP A 274 6.50 6.19 -11.26
CA ASP A 274 6.92 7.10 -12.33
C ASP A 274 6.49 6.55 -13.69
N ASN A 275 6.55 5.23 -13.82
CA ASN A 275 6.07 4.53 -14.99
C ASN A 275 5.03 3.43 -14.64
N PRO A 276 3.78 3.85 -14.36
CA PRO A 276 2.69 2.99 -13.88
C PRO A 276 2.40 1.78 -14.77
N MET A 277 2.82 1.84 -16.03
CA MET A 277 2.44 0.91 -17.08
C MET A 277 3.50 -0.17 -17.34
N GLY A 278 4.70 -0.01 -16.77
CA GLY A 278 5.88 -0.61 -17.35
C GLY A 278 6.19 0.04 -18.71
N THR A 279 7.46 0.13 -19.06
CA THR A 279 7.88 0.73 -20.34
C THR A 279 8.64 -0.32 -21.08
N VAL A 280 8.29 -0.42 -22.34
CA VAL A 280 9.13 -1.09 -23.31
C VAL A 280 10.26 -0.12 -23.62
N SER A 281 11.51 -0.42 -23.25
CA SER A 281 12.62 0.46 -23.63
C SER A 281 12.66 0.52 -25.16
N SER A 282 12.36 1.69 -25.73
CA SER A 282 12.49 1.89 -27.17
C SER A 282 13.95 2.25 -27.46
N PRO A 283 14.60 1.63 -28.47
CA PRO A 283 15.98 1.94 -28.84
C PRO A 283 16.20 3.38 -29.35
N LYS A 284 15.17 4.23 -29.38
CA LYS A 284 15.24 5.60 -29.90
C LYS A 284 14.99 6.62 -28.80
N HIS A 285 16.02 7.03 -28.05
CA HIS A 285 16.18 8.45 -27.62
C HIS A 285 17.39 8.78 -26.71
N ARG A 286 18.59 8.21 -26.93
CA ARG A 286 19.78 8.75 -26.24
C ARG A 286 20.88 9.35 -27.13
N ASP A 287 20.97 8.97 -28.42
CA ASP A 287 22.08 9.43 -29.27
C ASP A 287 21.72 10.10 -30.61
N ALA A 288 20.49 10.63 -30.76
CA ALA A 288 20.15 11.43 -31.94
C ALA A 288 20.82 12.84 -31.98
N LYS A 289 21.75 13.15 -31.07
CA LYS A 289 22.45 14.45 -31.04
C LYS A 289 23.97 14.37 -31.14
N THR A 290 24.59 13.19 -31.29
CA THR A 290 26.06 13.09 -31.21
C THR A 290 26.77 12.37 -32.36
N LYS A 291 26.07 11.90 -33.39
CA LYS A 291 26.72 11.36 -34.60
C LYS A 291 25.97 11.71 -35.89
N GLU A 292 25.87 13.01 -36.20
CA GLU A 292 25.79 13.43 -37.60
C GLU A 292 27.23 13.55 -38.12
N GLY A 293 27.78 12.45 -38.65
CA GLY A 293 29.09 12.48 -39.31
C GLY A 293 30.05 11.35 -38.92
N ALA A 294 29.66 10.10 -39.16
CA ALA A 294 30.59 9.01 -39.42
C ALA A 294 29.82 7.89 -40.12
N ASP A 295 30.37 7.34 -41.21
CA ASP A 295 29.85 6.16 -41.89
C ASP A 295 29.79 4.97 -40.91
N ALA A 296 28.65 4.79 -40.25
CA ALA A 296 28.39 3.64 -39.40
C ALA A 296 28.00 2.46 -40.30
N SER A 297 28.85 1.43 -40.36
CA SER A 297 28.49 0.14 -40.97
C SER A 297 27.29 -0.49 -40.24
N GLU A 298 26.43 -1.22 -40.94
CA GLU A 298 25.25 -1.89 -40.35
C GLU A 298 25.60 -2.78 -39.13
N ASP A 299 26.79 -3.36 -39.12
CA ASP A 299 27.32 -4.15 -38.00
C ASP A 299 27.57 -3.32 -36.72
N ASP A 300 27.99 -2.05 -36.86
CA ASP A 300 28.32 -1.15 -35.74
C ASP A 300 27.02 -0.66 -35.06
N SER A 301 25.98 -0.41 -35.87
CA SER A 301 24.64 -0.08 -35.36
C SER A 301 23.99 -1.25 -34.60
N THR A 302 24.22 -2.49 -35.06
CA THR A 302 23.66 -3.69 -34.42
C THR A 302 24.39 -4.02 -33.12
N SER A 303 25.70 -3.80 -33.04
CA SER A 303 26.45 -3.96 -31.79
C SER A 303 26.04 -2.92 -30.75
N ASP A 304 25.87 -1.65 -31.16
CA ASP A 304 25.44 -0.57 -30.27
C ASP A 304 24.04 -0.84 -29.68
N GLU A 305 23.09 -1.35 -30.49
CA GLU A 305 21.76 -1.76 -30.02
C GLU A 305 21.82 -2.93 -29.02
N ILE A 306 22.70 -3.92 -29.24
CA ILE A 306 22.86 -5.06 -28.33
C ILE A 306 23.49 -4.63 -27.01
N ASP A 307 24.46 -3.71 -27.04
CA ASP A 307 25.10 -3.20 -25.83
C ASP A 307 24.16 -2.31 -25.01
N GLN A 308 23.33 -1.50 -25.66
CA GLN A 308 22.26 -0.76 -24.99
C GLN A 308 21.23 -1.71 -24.36
N LEU A 309 20.84 -2.77 -25.07
CA LEU A 309 19.93 -3.80 -24.54
C LEU A 309 20.54 -4.52 -23.33
N ARG A 310 21.85 -4.79 -23.34
CA ARG A 310 22.57 -5.38 -22.19
C ARG A 310 22.60 -4.46 -20.99
N GLU A 311 22.80 -3.15 -21.18
CA GLU A 311 22.75 -2.16 -20.09
C GLU A 311 21.34 -2.07 -19.51
N ASP A 312 20.30 -1.98 -20.35
CA ASP A 312 18.90 -1.90 -19.90
C ASP A 312 18.49 -3.15 -19.08
N LEU A 313 18.85 -4.36 -19.56
CA LEU A 313 18.59 -5.61 -18.85
C LEU A 313 19.39 -5.71 -17.54
N ALA A 314 20.64 -5.26 -17.55
CA ALA A 314 21.49 -5.24 -16.36
C ALA A 314 20.96 -4.25 -15.32
N GLN A 315 20.43 -3.10 -15.76
CA GLN A 315 19.82 -2.10 -14.88
C GLN A 315 18.57 -2.65 -14.18
N GLU A 316 17.68 -3.33 -14.91
CA GLU A 316 16.47 -3.94 -14.33
C GLU A 316 16.79 -5.06 -13.31
N LEU A 317 17.87 -5.81 -13.53
CA LEU A 317 18.33 -6.86 -12.59
C LEU A 317 18.98 -6.31 -11.32
N THR A 318 19.30 -5.01 -11.30
CA THR A 318 19.95 -4.33 -10.17
C THR A 318 18.95 -3.50 -9.39
N SER A 319 19.05 -3.52 -8.05
CA SER A 319 18.19 -2.68 -7.23
C SER A 319 18.42 -1.20 -7.55
N PRO A 320 17.40 -0.32 -7.41
CA PRO A 320 17.57 1.10 -7.61
C PRO A 320 18.67 1.73 -6.73
N MET A 321 18.97 1.13 -5.58
CA MET A 321 20.04 1.57 -4.66
C MET A 321 21.41 0.92 -4.97
N GLY A 322 21.46 -0.05 -5.90
CA GLY A 322 22.69 -0.66 -6.41
C GLY A 322 23.42 -1.60 -5.44
N ASN A 323 22.83 -1.94 -4.29
CA ASN A 323 23.46 -2.82 -3.30
C ASN A 323 23.18 -4.29 -3.60
N LEU A 324 21.94 -4.60 -4.01
CA LEU A 324 21.49 -5.96 -4.31
C LEU A 324 21.18 -6.10 -5.80
N ALA A 325 21.37 -7.30 -6.32
CA ALA A 325 21.00 -7.65 -7.68
C ALA A 325 20.56 -9.10 -7.73
N TYR A 326 19.63 -9.41 -8.61
CA TYR A 326 19.23 -10.78 -8.88
C TYR A 326 20.44 -11.59 -9.38
N PRO A 327 20.64 -12.85 -8.94
CA PRO A 327 19.78 -13.71 -8.10
C PRO A 327 20.09 -13.66 -6.60
N ARG A 328 20.95 -12.73 -6.12
CA ARG A 328 21.42 -12.74 -4.72
C ARG A 328 20.32 -12.49 -3.70
N ASN A 329 19.16 -12.03 -4.15
CA ASN A 329 17.97 -11.83 -3.32
C ASN A 329 17.21 -13.14 -3.01
N LEU A 330 17.44 -14.23 -3.74
CA LEU A 330 16.81 -15.54 -3.52
C LEU A 330 17.40 -16.23 -2.27
N THR A 331 17.12 -15.68 -1.11
CA THR A 331 17.56 -16.18 0.19
C THR A 331 16.38 -16.20 1.16
N TRP A 332 16.40 -17.13 2.11
CA TRP A 332 15.39 -17.19 3.17
C TRP A 332 15.30 -15.89 3.97
N SER A 333 16.44 -15.26 4.27
CA SER A 333 16.50 -13.99 5.02
C SER A 333 15.73 -12.87 4.31
N ASN A 334 15.96 -12.67 3.01
CA ASN A 334 15.25 -11.64 2.24
C ASN A 334 13.74 -11.93 2.16
N TYR A 335 13.35 -13.20 2.04
CA TYR A 335 11.94 -13.60 2.01
C TYR A 335 11.24 -13.33 3.35
N PHE A 336 11.83 -13.75 4.47
CA PHE A 336 11.27 -13.50 5.80
C PHE A 336 11.20 -12.01 6.14
N ASP A 337 12.22 -11.24 5.79
CA ASP A 337 12.22 -9.80 5.94
C ASP A 337 11.06 -9.15 5.16
N TYR A 338 10.84 -9.55 3.91
CA TYR A 338 9.68 -9.08 3.13
C TYR A 338 8.32 -9.50 3.73
N LEU A 339 8.21 -10.71 4.29
CA LEU A 339 6.99 -11.15 4.96
C LEU A 339 6.62 -10.24 6.15
N LEU A 340 7.61 -9.72 6.88
CA LEU A 340 7.39 -8.82 8.01
C LEU A 340 7.27 -7.34 7.62
N CYS A 341 7.87 -6.91 6.50
CA CYS A 341 7.79 -5.52 6.04
C CYS A 341 6.32 -5.10 5.79
N PRO A 342 5.88 -3.91 6.24
CA PRO A 342 4.49 -3.45 6.11
C PRO A 342 4.13 -2.94 4.69
N THR A 343 4.50 -3.71 3.66
CA THR A 343 4.20 -3.47 2.25
C THR A 343 3.71 -4.74 1.58
N LEU A 344 2.84 -4.59 0.57
CA LEU A 344 2.32 -5.69 -0.24
C LEU A 344 3.04 -5.82 -1.58
N CYS A 345 3.84 -4.83 -1.97
CA CYS A 345 4.61 -4.85 -3.22
C CYS A 345 6.06 -5.23 -2.91
N TYR A 346 6.50 -6.37 -3.44
CA TYR A 346 7.90 -6.77 -3.36
C TYR A 346 8.79 -5.88 -4.23
N GLU A 347 9.95 -5.53 -3.71
CA GLU A 347 11.08 -4.90 -4.42
C GLU A 347 12.39 -5.54 -3.94
N LEU A 348 13.45 -5.45 -4.75
CA LEU A 348 14.77 -5.99 -4.38
C LEU A 348 15.32 -5.35 -3.09
N GLU A 349 15.04 -4.07 -2.87
CA GLU A 349 15.59 -3.32 -1.74
C GLU A 349 14.61 -2.24 -1.27
N TYR A 350 14.57 -2.03 0.04
CA TYR A 350 13.73 -1.02 0.69
C TYR A 350 14.61 -0.04 1.47
N PRO A 351 14.24 1.24 1.57
CA PRO A 351 14.94 2.21 2.40
C PRO A 351 14.83 1.78 3.88
N ARG A 352 15.95 1.87 4.59
CA ARG A 352 16.02 1.46 6.00
C ARG A 352 16.35 2.61 6.93
N THR A 353 15.79 2.57 8.13
CA THR A 353 16.20 3.44 9.25
C THR A 353 17.48 2.90 9.89
N ALA A 354 18.33 3.81 10.38
CA ALA A 354 19.63 3.43 10.94
C ALA A 354 19.52 2.65 12.28
N ARG A 355 18.46 2.90 13.06
CA ARG A 355 18.24 2.28 14.38
C ARG A 355 16.75 2.14 14.68
N ILE A 356 16.42 1.20 15.56
CA ILE A 356 15.08 1.04 16.14
C ILE A 356 14.89 2.09 17.24
N ASP A 357 13.81 2.87 17.14
CA ASP A 357 13.32 3.71 18.24
C ASP A 357 12.39 2.90 19.15
N TRP A 358 12.98 2.35 20.22
CA TRP A 358 12.26 1.52 21.20
C TRP A 358 11.15 2.27 21.93
N GLN A 359 11.30 3.57 22.17
CA GLN A 359 10.25 4.35 22.84
C GLN A 359 9.02 4.48 21.95
N ASN A 360 9.26 4.79 20.67
CA ASN A 360 8.21 4.85 19.66
C ASN A 360 7.55 3.48 19.47
N LEU A 361 8.34 2.40 19.37
CA LEU A 361 7.83 1.03 19.24
C LEU A 361 6.93 0.62 20.41
N ILE A 362 7.40 0.80 21.65
CA ILE A 362 6.63 0.43 22.86
C ILE A 362 5.34 1.26 22.94
N SER A 363 5.43 2.56 22.65
CA SER A 363 4.25 3.45 22.61
C SER A 363 3.20 2.95 21.62
N LYS A 364 3.60 2.57 20.40
CA LYS A 364 2.69 1.99 19.40
C LYS A 364 2.08 0.67 19.86
N ILE A 365 2.87 -0.22 20.47
CA ILE A 365 2.37 -1.50 20.98
C ILE A 365 1.30 -1.28 22.06
N ILE A 366 1.56 -0.40 23.04
CA ILE A 366 0.59 -0.03 24.08
C ILE A 366 -0.67 0.57 23.45
N ALA A 367 -0.51 1.46 22.45
CA ALA A 367 -1.63 2.05 21.74
C ALA A 367 -2.49 1.01 21.02
N VAL A 368 -1.92 -0.02 20.39
CA VAL A 368 -2.68 -1.14 19.80
C VAL A 368 -3.58 -1.80 20.84
N PHE A 369 -3.03 -2.22 21.99
CA PHE A 369 -3.81 -2.88 23.04
C PHE A 369 -4.88 -1.95 23.65
N GLY A 370 -4.56 -0.67 23.85
CA GLY A 370 -5.50 0.33 24.35
C GLY A 370 -6.67 0.55 23.39
N CYS A 371 -6.39 0.69 22.09
CA CYS A 371 -7.43 0.85 21.07
C CYS A 371 -8.29 -0.41 20.90
N ILE A 372 -7.70 -1.60 20.95
CA ILE A 372 -8.46 -2.86 20.90
C ILE A 372 -9.40 -2.96 22.10
N SER A 373 -8.92 -2.62 23.29
CA SER A 373 -9.75 -2.59 24.50
C SER A 373 -10.91 -1.60 24.34
N LEU A 374 -10.65 -0.41 23.83
CA LEU A 374 -11.69 0.58 23.55
C LEU A 374 -12.70 0.11 22.49
N LEU A 375 -12.24 -0.56 21.43
CA LEU A 375 -13.10 -1.18 20.43
C LEU A 375 -14.03 -2.23 21.05
N THR A 376 -13.53 -3.04 22.00
CA THR A 376 -14.37 -4.01 22.72
C THR A 376 -15.44 -3.31 23.56
N VAL A 377 -15.09 -2.24 24.28
CA VAL A 377 -16.04 -1.45 25.07
C VAL A 377 -17.11 -0.80 24.19
N ILE A 378 -16.72 -0.19 23.07
CA ILE A 378 -17.67 0.43 22.12
C ILE A 378 -18.63 -0.63 21.58
N SER A 379 -18.10 -1.81 21.24
CA SER A 379 -18.91 -2.91 20.69
C SER A 379 -19.90 -3.48 21.70
N GLU A 380 -19.48 -3.73 22.94
CA GLU A 380 -20.35 -4.31 23.98
C GLU A 380 -21.43 -3.34 24.47
N GLU A 381 -21.09 -2.06 24.62
CA GLU A 381 -21.95 -1.09 25.33
C GLU A 381 -22.83 -0.29 24.39
N PHE A 382 -22.39 -0.09 23.14
CA PHE A 382 -23.12 0.75 22.19
C PHE A 382 -23.63 -0.03 20.99
N ILE A 383 -22.87 -0.99 20.44
CA ILE A 383 -23.29 -1.70 19.21
C ILE A 383 -24.20 -2.89 19.54
N LEU A 384 -23.75 -3.77 20.44
CA LEU A 384 -24.44 -5.01 20.74
C LEU A 384 -25.89 -4.80 21.24
N PRO A 385 -26.18 -3.87 22.17
CA PRO A 385 -27.54 -3.69 22.70
C PRO A 385 -28.54 -3.29 21.61
N ILE A 386 -28.12 -2.41 20.69
CA ILE A 386 -28.95 -1.97 19.55
C ILE A 386 -29.28 -3.16 18.64
N LEU A 387 -28.27 -3.97 18.31
CA LEU A 387 -28.46 -5.15 17.45
C LEU A 387 -29.36 -6.20 18.13
N THR A 388 -29.21 -6.42 19.43
CA THR A 388 -30.06 -7.37 20.17
C THR A 388 -31.51 -6.90 20.24
N ASP A 389 -31.76 -5.61 20.52
CA ASP A 389 -33.11 -5.05 20.54
C ASP A 389 -33.78 -5.15 19.16
N ALA A 390 -33.07 -4.74 18.11
CA ALA A 390 -33.55 -4.80 16.74
C ALA A 390 -33.87 -6.25 16.31
N SER A 391 -33.02 -7.21 16.67
CA SER A 391 -33.23 -8.63 16.39
C SER A 391 -34.48 -9.18 17.09
N VAL A 392 -34.68 -8.84 18.36
CA VAL A 392 -35.88 -9.25 19.10
C VAL A 392 -37.13 -8.66 18.46
N ARG A 393 -37.12 -7.37 18.11
CA ARG A 393 -38.26 -6.69 17.46
C ARG A 393 -38.59 -7.26 16.09
N LEU A 394 -37.59 -7.56 15.27
CA LEU A 394 -37.78 -8.16 13.94
C LEU A 394 -38.31 -9.60 14.02
N ASN A 395 -37.91 -10.36 15.04
CA ASN A 395 -38.34 -11.75 15.22
C ASN A 395 -39.62 -11.90 16.07
N ALA A 396 -40.12 -10.81 16.69
CA ALA A 396 -41.31 -10.84 17.55
C ALA A 396 -42.59 -11.19 16.77
N VAL A 397 -42.68 -10.77 15.50
CA VAL A 397 -43.82 -11.04 14.63
C VAL A 397 -43.37 -11.94 13.48
N PRO A 398 -43.98 -13.12 13.27
CA PRO A 398 -43.72 -13.92 12.08
C PRO A 398 -44.14 -13.13 10.83
N ALA A 399 -43.16 -12.72 10.01
CA ALA A 399 -43.35 -11.89 8.81
C ALA A 399 -44.00 -10.51 9.08
N PRO A 400 -43.27 -9.55 9.69
CA PRO A 400 -43.77 -8.19 9.87
C PRO A 400 -44.05 -7.53 8.51
N PRO A 401 -45.00 -6.58 8.43
CA PRO A 401 -45.17 -5.74 7.26
C PRO A 401 -43.84 -5.11 6.83
N VAL A 402 -43.56 -5.07 5.52
CA VAL A 402 -42.28 -4.57 4.97
C VAL A 402 -41.98 -3.15 5.47
N SER A 403 -42.99 -2.30 5.60
CA SER A 403 -42.84 -0.94 6.13
C SER A 403 -42.35 -0.92 7.58
N GLU A 404 -42.82 -1.83 8.42
CA GLU A 404 -42.43 -1.90 9.84
C GLU A 404 -41.00 -2.44 9.97
N ALA A 405 -40.66 -3.49 9.21
CA ALA A 405 -39.30 -4.01 9.15
C ALA A 405 -38.29 -2.94 8.68
N LEU A 406 -38.64 -2.16 7.66
CA LEU A 406 -37.81 -1.06 7.17
C LEU A 406 -37.66 0.07 8.20
N LEU A 407 -38.73 0.38 8.96
CA LEU A 407 -38.67 1.39 10.02
C LEU A 407 -37.76 0.93 11.18
N ILE A 408 -37.89 -0.32 11.64
CA ILE A 408 -37.01 -0.90 12.67
C ILE A 408 -35.55 -0.87 12.19
N LEU A 409 -35.31 -1.24 10.93
CA LEU A 409 -33.97 -1.23 10.36
C LEU A 409 -33.41 0.20 10.26
N ALA A 410 -34.21 1.17 9.81
CA ALA A 410 -33.80 2.57 9.71
C ALA A 410 -33.50 3.20 11.07
N GLU A 411 -34.35 2.92 12.08
CA GLU A 411 -34.12 3.33 13.47
C GLU A 411 -32.80 2.75 13.99
N SER A 412 -32.59 1.44 13.80
CA SER A 412 -31.38 0.75 14.24
C SER A 412 -30.12 1.30 13.57
N ILE A 413 -30.16 1.53 12.25
CA ILE A 413 -29.06 2.14 11.49
C ILE A 413 -28.73 3.53 12.04
N SER A 414 -29.75 4.34 12.36
CA SER A 414 -29.57 5.69 12.92
C SER A 414 -28.79 5.67 14.23
N TRP A 415 -29.14 4.77 15.16
CA TRP A 415 -28.44 4.61 16.42
C TRP A 415 -27.01 4.07 16.25
N LEU A 416 -26.76 3.29 15.20
CA LEU A 416 -25.45 2.71 14.87
C LEU A 416 -24.48 3.69 14.21
N LEU A 417 -24.95 4.82 13.65
CA LEU A 417 -24.11 5.78 12.91
C LEU A 417 -22.87 6.24 13.69
N PHE A 418 -23.05 6.72 14.92
CA PHE A 418 -21.96 7.27 15.71
C PHE A 418 -21.00 6.19 16.25
N PRO A 419 -21.48 5.07 16.84
CA PRO A 419 -20.61 3.97 17.25
C PRO A 419 -19.77 3.37 16.11
N PHE A 420 -20.35 3.20 14.91
CA PHE A 420 -19.61 2.70 13.75
C PHE A 420 -18.60 3.72 13.22
N MET A 421 -18.91 5.02 13.26
CA MET A 421 -17.93 6.06 12.92
C MET A 421 -16.71 5.98 13.84
N LEU A 422 -16.91 5.89 15.16
CA LEU A 422 -15.79 5.75 16.12
C LEU A 422 -15.02 4.45 15.91
N THR A 423 -15.72 3.34 15.69
CA THR A 423 -15.13 2.01 15.43
C THR A 423 -14.26 2.05 14.17
N PHE A 424 -14.76 2.66 13.09
CA PHE A 424 -14.02 2.82 11.84
C PHE A 424 -12.73 3.63 12.01
N LEU A 425 -12.80 4.76 12.72
CA LEU A 425 -11.62 5.59 13.00
C LEU A 425 -10.60 4.88 13.89
N LEU A 426 -11.07 4.14 14.91
CA LEU A 426 -10.19 3.36 15.79
C LEU A 426 -9.53 2.19 15.06
N VAL A 427 -10.27 1.43 14.26
CA VAL A 427 -9.70 0.34 13.45
C VAL A 427 -8.64 0.89 12.49
N PHE A 428 -8.89 2.05 11.88
CA PHE A 428 -7.90 2.73 11.06
C PHE A 428 -6.61 3.03 11.81
N LEU A 429 -6.70 3.63 13.01
CA LEU A 429 -5.53 3.94 13.83
C LEU A 429 -4.78 2.67 14.27
N VAL A 430 -5.52 1.65 14.70
CA VAL A 430 -4.95 0.35 15.10
C VAL A 430 -4.12 -0.25 13.97
N ILE A 431 -4.69 -0.33 12.77
CA ILE A 431 -4.02 -0.98 11.64
C ILE A 431 -2.91 -0.10 11.09
N PHE A 432 -3.25 1.10 10.61
CA PHE A 432 -2.33 1.87 9.76
C PHE A 432 -1.33 2.72 10.55
N GLU A 433 -1.71 3.27 11.70
CA GLU A 433 -0.82 4.10 12.50
C GLU A 433 0.05 3.25 13.43
N TYR A 434 -0.58 2.35 14.20
CA TYR A 434 0.09 1.65 15.28
C TYR A 434 0.66 0.29 14.86
N ALA A 435 -0.13 -0.60 14.26
CA ALA A 435 0.35 -1.93 13.89
C ALA A 435 1.37 -1.88 12.75
N LEU A 436 1.03 -1.30 11.60
CA LEU A 436 1.98 -1.14 10.49
C LEU A 436 3.19 -0.28 10.91
N GLY A 437 2.97 0.77 11.71
CA GLY A 437 4.05 1.59 12.26
C GLY A 437 5.00 0.83 13.20
N ALA A 438 4.50 -0.15 13.95
CA ALA A 438 5.31 -1.03 14.80
C ALA A 438 6.10 -2.04 13.96
N PHE A 439 5.47 -2.69 12.97
CA PHE A 439 6.17 -3.58 12.03
C PHE A 439 7.22 -2.83 11.21
N ALA A 440 6.95 -1.57 10.84
CA ALA A 440 7.93 -0.71 10.17
C ALA A 440 9.18 -0.48 11.04
N GLU A 441 8.98 -0.20 12.33
CA GLU A 441 10.08 0.01 13.26
C GLU A 441 10.88 -1.28 13.50
N ILE A 442 10.20 -2.42 13.71
CA ILE A 442 10.82 -3.74 13.90
C ILE A 442 11.68 -4.13 12.70
N THR A 443 11.19 -3.88 11.48
CA THR A 443 11.89 -4.22 10.23
C THR A 443 12.82 -3.11 9.75
N HIS A 444 13.02 -2.02 10.50
CA HIS A 444 13.74 -0.83 10.03
C HIS A 444 13.19 -0.23 8.73
N PHE A 445 11.95 -0.48 8.35
CA PHE A 445 11.36 0.03 7.14
C PHE A 445 11.11 1.55 7.25
N ALA A 446 11.74 2.33 6.36
CA ALA A 446 11.73 3.79 6.46
C ALA A 446 10.53 4.47 5.76
N ASP A 447 9.85 3.79 4.83
CA ASP A 447 8.68 4.37 4.18
C ASP A 447 7.42 4.11 5.00
N ARG A 448 7.04 5.07 5.85
CA ARG A 448 5.87 4.95 6.73
C ARG A 448 4.62 5.57 6.13
N HIS A 449 4.58 5.75 4.82
CA HIS A 449 3.43 6.31 4.11
C HIS A 449 2.36 5.26 3.81
N PHE A 450 1.68 4.77 4.84
CA PHE A 450 0.62 3.75 4.71
C PHE A 450 -0.74 4.34 4.28
N TYR A 451 -0.93 5.64 4.50
CA TYR A 451 -2.14 6.39 4.18
C TYR A 451 -1.83 7.88 3.93
N SER A 452 -2.76 8.56 3.27
CA SER A 452 -2.76 10.01 2.99
C SER A 452 -3.89 10.71 3.75
N ASP A 453 -4.10 12.02 3.53
CA ASP A 453 -5.16 12.82 4.14
C ASP A 453 -6.57 12.50 3.59
N TRP A 454 -6.96 11.23 3.63
CA TRP A 454 -8.20 10.68 3.09
C TRP A 454 -9.47 11.29 3.72
N TRP A 455 -9.37 11.87 4.91
CA TRP A 455 -10.48 12.61 5.54
C TRP A 455 -10.89 13.86 4.76
N ASN A 456 -9.99 14.38 3.91
CA ASN A 456 -10.24 15.49 2.99
C ASN A 456 -10.67 15.03 1.59
N SER A 457 -10.88 13.72 1.36
CA SER A 457 -11.30 13.20 0.05
C SER A 457 -12.68 13.75 -0.33
N THR A 458 -12.87 14.04 -1.62
CA THR A 458 -14.10 14.61 -2.17
C THR A 458 -14.89 13.64 -3.05
N ASP A 459 -14.27 12.55 -3.51
CA ASP A 459 -14.95 11.46 -4.20
C ASP A 459 -14.43 10.10 -3.72
N TRP A 460 -15.20 9.04 -4.00
CA TRP A 460 -14.82 7.66 -3.60
C TRP A 460 -13.54 7.16 -4.29
N MET A 461 -13.19 7.70 -5.46
CA MET A 461 -11.95 7.32 -6.15
C MET A 461 -10.72 7.90 -5.45
N GLU A 462 -10.78 9.15 -4.99
CA GLU A 462 -9.76 9.80 -4.16
C GLU A 462 -9.58 9.01 -2.86
N PHE A 463 -10.67 8.73 -2.15
CA PHE A 463 -10.64 7.91 -0.93
C PHE A 463 -9.97 6.55 -1.14
N SER A 464 -10.34 5.81 -2.19
CA SER A 464 -9.78 4.48 -2.48
C SER A 464 -8.26 4.46 -2.70
N ARG A 465 -7.69 5.60 -3.09
CA ARG A 465 -6.25 5.77 -3.34
C ARG A 465 -5.47 6.19 -2.08
N GLU A 466 -6.16 6.85 -1.15
CA GLU A 466 -5.54 7.55 -0.02
C GLU A 466 -5.69 6.78 1.30
N TRP A 467 -6.72 5.94 1.45
CA TRP A 467 -7.01 5.23 2.69
C TRP A 467 -6.02 4.10 3.03
N ASN A 468 -5.83 3.16 2.10
CA ASN A 468 -4.99 1.97 2.27
C ASN A 468 -4.01 1.89 1.10
N ILE A 469 -2.92 2.65 1.20
CA ILE A 469 -1.93 2.77 0.14
C ILE A 469 -1.27 1.42 -0.19
N PRO A 470 -0.95 0.53 0.78
CA PRO A 470 -0.42 -0.79 0.46
C PRO A 470 -1.33 -1.62 -0.46
N VAL A 471 -2.61 -1.74 -0.14
CA VAL A 471 -3.57 -2.50 -0.97
C VAL A 471 -3.83 -1.80 -2.30
N TYR A 472 -3.99 -0.48 -2.29
CA TYR A 472 -4.14 0.31 -3.51
C TYR A 472 -2.95 0.12 -4.46
N SER A 473 -1.72 0.17 -3.93
CA SER A 473 -0.50 0.00 -4.71
C SER A 473 -0.40 -1.41 -5.28
N PHE A 474 -0.79 -2.42 -4.51
CA PHE A 474 -0.86 -3.81 -4.99
C PHE A 474 -1.85 -3.97 -6.15
N LEU A 475 -3.10 -3.54 -5.96
CA LEU A 475 -4.15 -3.62 -6.99
C LEU A 475 -3.77 -2.81 -8.24
N ARG A 476 -3.18 -1.62 -8.06
CA ARG A 476 -2.71 -0.81 -9.17
C ARG A 476 -1.61 -1.51 -9.97
N ARG A 477 -0.63 -2.13 -9.31
CA ARG A 477 0.54 -2.77 -9.94
C ARG A 477 0.17 -4.10 -10.59
N HIS A 478 -0.51 -5.00 -9.87
CA HIS A 478 -0.72 -6.38 -10.31
C HIS A 478 -2.04 -6.61 -11.05
N VAL A 479 -3.05 -5.74 -10.86
CA VAL A 479 -4.37 -5.91 -11.48
C VAL A 479 -4.61 -4.86 -12.56
N TYR A 480 -4.59 -3.58 -12.19
CA TYR A 480 -4.93 -2.49 -13.12
C TYR A 480 -3.87 -2.34 -14.23
N SER A 481 -2.58 -2.30 -13.88
CA SER A 481 -1.50 -2.15 -14.86
C SER A 481 -1.40 -3.35 -15.80
N ALA A 482 -1.62 -4.57 -15.29
CA ALA A 482 -1.63 -5.79 -16.09
C ALA A 482 -2.82 -5.86 -17.07
N SER A 483 -4.02 -5.42 -16.66
CA SER A 483 -5.25 -5.51 -17.47
C SER A 483 -5.42 -4.35 -18.47
N ARG A 484 -4.91 -3.16 -18.16
CA ARG A 484 -5.12 -1.95 -18.98
C ARG A 484 -4.60 -2.05 -20.43
N PRO A 485 -3.41 -2.59 -20.73
CA PRO A 485 -2.93 -2.73 -22.11
C PRO A 485 -3.82 -3.62 -22.98
N HIS A 486 -4.48 -4.60 -22.37
CA HIS A 486 -5.28 -5.60 -23.07
C HIS A 486 -6.74 -5.17 -23.26
N ILE A 487 -7.33 -4.48 -22.27
CA ILE A 487 -8.79 -4.24 -22.21
C ILE A 487 -9.13 -2.74 -22.15
N GLY A 488 -8.13 -1.85 -22.03
CA GLY A 488 -8.33 -0.40 -21.94
C GLY A 488 -8.68 0.11 -20.53
N ARG A 489 -8.81 1.46 -20.40
CA ARG A 489 -8.86 2.15 -19.09
C ARG A 489 -10.12 1.89 -18.28
N PHE A 490 -11.30 1.98 -18.92
CA PHE A 490 -12.57 1.85 -18.21
C PHE A 490 -12.80 0.40 -17.74
N PRO A 491 -12.67 -0.63 -18.60
CA PRO A 491 -12.78 -2.01 -18.16
C PRO A 491 -11.73 -2.42 -17.11
N ALA A 492 -10.49 -1.94 -17.23
CA ALA A 492 -9.46 -2.20 -16.22
C ALA A 492 -9.85 -1.64 -14.83
N THR A 493 -10.46 -0.45 -14.79
CA THR A 493 -11.00 0.12 -13.54
C THR A 493 -12.10 -0.78 -12.97
N VAL A 494 -13.06 -1.19 -13.81
CA VAL A 494 -14.18 -2.04 -13.39
C VAL A 494 -13.69 -3.40 -12.87
N ILE A 495 -12.75 -4.05 -13.55
CA ILE A 495 -12.15 -5.32 -13.11
C ILE A 495 -11.42 -5.15 -11.77
N THR A 496 -10.68 -4.06 -11.60
CA THR A 496 -9.97 -3.79 -10.35
C THR A 496 -10.93 -3.61 -9.17
N PHE A 497 -12.03 -2.87 -9.38
CA PHE A 497 -13.08 -2.71 -8.38
C PHE A 497 -13.84 -4.01 -8.12
N LEU A 498 -14.10 -4.81 -9.16
CA LEU A 498 -14.76 -6.10 -9.05
C LEU A 498 -13.95 -7.08 -8.19
N ILE A 499 -12.64 -7.20 -8.44
CA ILE A 499 -11.74 -8.05 -7.64
C ILE A 499 -11.71 -7.57 -6.19
N SER A 500 -11.67 -6.25 -5.96
CA SER A 500 -11.75 -5.68 -4.62
C SER A 500 -13.08 -6.01 -3.93
N ALA A 501 -14.21 -5.88 -4.64
CA ALA A 501 -15.55 -6.19 -4.10
C ALA A 501 -15.73 -7.67 -3.76
N ILE A 502 -15.19 -8.57 -4.57
CA ILE A 502 -15.16 -10.02 -4.27
C ILE A 502 -14.36 -10.28 -2.99
N GLY A 503 -13.18 -9.66 -2.84
CA GLY A 503 -12.39 -9.79 -1.62
C GLY A 503 -13.14 -9.34 -0.36
N HIS A 504 -13.84 -8.20 -0.43
CA HIS A 504 -14.67 -7.71 0.68
C HIS A 504 -15.86 -8.63 0.96
N GLU A 505 -16.53 -9.17 -0.06
CA GLU A 505 -17.62 -10.13 0.13
C GLU A 505 -17.13 -11.43 0.77
N ILE A 506 -15.95 -11.94 0.40
CA ILE A 506 -15.35 -13.12 1.05
C ILE A 506 -15.13 -12.84 2.54
N VAL A 507 -14.61 -11.65 2.88
CA VAL A 507 -14.44 -11.25 4.29
C VAL A 507 -15.79 -11.18 5.02
N MET A 508 -16.80 -10.57 4.42
CA MET A 508 -18.14 -10.48 5.01
C MET A 508 -18.82 -11.85 5.14
N ALA A 509 -18.62 -12.73 4.16
CA ALA A 509 -19.15 -14.09 4.17
C ALA A 509 -18.50 -14.94 5.27
N CYS A 510 -17.20 -14.76 5.53
CA CYS A 510 -16.53 -15.39 6.67
C CYS A 510 -17.01 -14.83 8.00
N ILE A 511 -17.22 -13.51 8.14
CA ILE A 511 -17.76 -12.92 9.39
C ILE A 511 -19.13 -13.50 9.73
N THR A 512 -20.02 -13.54 8.74
CA THR A 512 -21.44 -13.90 8.96
C THR A 512 -21.77 -15.37 8.72
N LYS A 513 -20.79 -16.16 8.23
CA LYS A 513 -20.97 -17.54 7.74
C LYS A 513 -22.06 -17.67 6.67
N LYS A 514 -22.39 -16.58 5.96
CA LYS A 514 -23.44 -16.52 4.93
C LYS A 514 -22.98 -15.64 3.77
N LEU A 515 -23.17 -16.10 2.55
CA LEU A 515 -22.95 -15.29 1.34
C LEU A 515 -24.22 -14.50 1.04
N ARG A 516 -24.16 -13.16 1.12
CA ARG A 516 -25.34 -12.28 0.94
C ARG A 516 -25.24 -11.35 -0.25
N GLY A 517 -24.06 -10.83 -0.54
CA GLY A 517 -23.82 -9.92 -1.67
C GLY A 517 -24.21 -8.46 -1.45
N TYR A 518 -24.74 -8.07 -0.27
CA TYR A 518 -25.11 -6.67 -0.03
C TYR A 518 -23.89 -5.74 -0.08
N GLY A 519 -22.78 -6.14 0.54
CA GLY A 519 -21.52 -5.40 0.54
C GLY A 519 -20.93 -5.30 -0.86
N PHE A 520 -20.93 -6.42 -1.59
CA PHE A 520 -20.55 -6.45 -3.01
C PHE A 520 -21.31 -5.42 -3.85
N VAL A 521 -22.65 -5.39 -3.76
CA VAL A 521 -23.48 -4.45 -4.51
C VAL A 521 -23.21 -3.00 -4.10
N CYS A 522 -23.15 -2.72 -2.80
CA CYS A 522 -22.84 -1.37 -2.30
C CYS A 522 -21.47 -0.87 -2.77
N GLN A 523 -20.46 -1.74 -2.82
CA GLN A 523 -19.13 -1.38 -3.30
C GLN A 523 -19.12 -1.14 -4.82
N MET A 524 -19.82 -1.94 -5.61
CA MET A 524 -19.96 -1.72 -7.05
C MET A 524 -20.74 -0.44 -7.37
N LEU A 525 -21.72 -0.06 -6.54
CA LEU A 525 -22.47 1.19 -6.66
C LEU A 525 -21.62 2.45 -6.42
N GLN A 526 -20.44 2.34 -5.81
CA GLN A 526 -19.52 3.48 -5.65
C GLN A 526 -19.09 4.06 -7.01
N LEU A 527 -18.93 3.23 -8.05
CA LEU A 527 -18.52 3.69 -9.38
C LEU A 527 -19.58 4.61 -10.03
N PRO A 528 -20.87 4.22 -10.12
CA PRO A 528 -21.95 5.13 -10.53
C PRO A 528 -22.03 6.41 -9.68
N ILE A 529 -21.87 6.31 -8.36
CA ILE A 529 -21.92 7.47 -7.46
C ILE A 529 -20.81 8.46 -7.82
N VAL A 530 -19.60 7.99 -8.11
CA VAL A 530 -18.49 8.85 -8.55
C VAL A 530 -18.80 9.52 -9.87
N VAL A 531 -19.38 8.81 -10.83
CA VAL A 531 -19.79 9.39 -12.12
C VAL A 531 -20.82 10.50 -11.90
N LEU A 532 -21.78 10.27 -11.01
CA LEU A 532 -22.79 11.26 -10.63
C LEU A 532 -22.17 12.49 -9.94
N GLN A 533 -21.24 12.28 -9.00
CA GLN A 533 -20.52 13.35 -8.30
C GLN A 533 -19.66 14.20 -9.25
N ARG A 534 -19.23 13.64 -10.39
CA ARG A 534 -18.44 14.32 -11.42
C ARG A 534 -19.28 15.09 -12.44
N THR A 535 -20.61 15.04 -12.35
CA THR A 535 -21.50 15.82 -13.20
C THR A 535 -21.33 17.32 -12.99
N LYS A 536 -21.66 18.11 -14.03
CA LYS A 536 -21.49 19.57 -14.04
C LYS A 536 -22.18 20.29 -12.87
N TRP A 537 -23.19 19.68 -12.26
CA TRP A 537 -24.02 20.24 -11.18
C TRP A 537 -23.33 20.21 -9.80
N VAL A 538 -22.44 19.23 -9.60
CA VAL A 538 -21.74 18.96 -8.33
C VAL A 538 -20.25 19.31 -8.43
N ARG A 539 -19.74 19.46 -9.66
CA ARG A 539 -18.35 19.79 -9.95
C ARG A 539 -17.97 21.18 -9.39
N GLY A 540 -17.01 21.18 -8.45
CA GLY A 540 -16.41 22.40 -7.89
C GLY A 540 -16.78 22.72 -6.43
N LYS A 541 -17.81 22.07 -5.87
CA LYS A 541 -18.21 22.27 -4.47
C LYS A 541 -17.47 21.32 -3.52
N LYS A 542 -16.19 21.59 -3.25
CA LYS A 542 -15.32 20.71 -2.43
C LYS A 542 -15.90 20.37 -1.06
N THR A 543 -16.41 21.36 -0.33
CA THR A 543 -16.99 21.16 1.00
C THR A 543 -18.24 20.28 0.95
N LEU A 544 -19.16 20.55 0.01
CA LEU A 544 -20.36 19.74 -0.16
C LEU A 544 -20.00 18.29 -0.47
N ASN A 545 -19.04 18.08 -1.37
CA ASN A 545 -18.62 16.74 -1.77
C ASN A 545 -17.99 15.97 -0.61
N ASN A 546 -17.18 16.63 0.23
CA ASN A 546 -16.63 16.04 1.43
C ASN A 546 -17.71 15.70 2.47
N VAL A 547 -18.70 16.58 2.68
CA VAL A 547 -19.86 16.28 3.55
C VAL A 547 -20.65 15.08 3.03
N CYS A 548 -20.97 15.04 1.73
CA CYS A 548 -21.66 13.90 1.13
C CYS A 548 -20.84 12.60 1.24
N PHE A 549 -19.52 12.68 1.11
CA PHE A 549 -18.62 11.55 1.31
C PHE A 549 -18.72 11.01 2.75
N TRP A 550 -18.60 11.88 3.76
CA TRP A 550 -18.74 11.48 5.17
C TRP A 550 -20.11 10.91 5.50
N CYS A 551 -21.19 11.55 5.03
CA CYS A 551 -22.55 11.01 5.19
C CYS A 551 -22.67 9.61 4.57
N SER A 552 -22.17 9.43 3.34
CA SER A 552 -22.21 8.15 2.64
C SER A 552 -21.38 7.07 3.35
N MET A 553 -20.22 7.43 3.92
CA MET A 553 -19.35 6.51 4.63
C MET A 553 -19.98 6.03 5.94
N VAL A 554 -20.44 6.95 6.79
CA VAL A 554 -21.02 6.61 8.10
C VAL A 554 -22.32 5.81 7.93
N MET A 555 -23.16 6.22 6.98
CA MET A 555 -24.39 5.50 6.64
C MET A 555 -24.08 4.11 6.05
N GLY A 556 -23.11 4.02 5.14
CA GLY A 556 -22.74 2.76 4.48
C GLY A 556 -22.24 1.70 5.46
N LEU A 557 -21.34 2.07 6.37
CA LEU A 557 -20.78 1.13 7.37
C LEU A 557 -21.87 0.59 8.31
N SER A 558 -22.73 1.48 8.81
CA SER A 558 -23.81 1.13 9.74
C SER A 558 -24.90 0.28 9.05
N MET A 559 -25.24 0.62 7.81
CA MET A 559 -26.19 -0.11 6.99
C MET A 559 -25.67 -1.52 6.67
N ILE A 560 -24.40 -1.67 6.29
CA ILE A 560 -23.81 -2.98 6.02
C ILE A 560 -23.87 -3.86 7.27
N CYS A 561 -23.51 -3.33 8.46
CA CYS A 561 -23.63 -4.13 9.68
C CYS A 561 -25.07 -4.60 9.92
N ALA A 562 -26.04 -3.68 9.90
CA ALA A 562 -27.43 -4.01 10.15
C ALA A 562 -27.95 -5.04 9.13
N LEU A 563 -27.64 -4.88 7.84
CA LEU A 563 -28.05 -5.80 6.78
C LEU A 563 -27.37 -7.16 6.83
N TYR A 564 -26.17 -7.30 7.40
CA TYR A 564 -25.47 -8.58 7.51
C TYR A 564 -25.80 -9.33 8.80
N VAL A 565 -26.16 -8.62 9.86
CA VAL A 565 -26.45 -9.21 11.17
C VAL A 565 -27.95 -9.47 11.38
N LEU A 566 -28.84 -8.57 10.95
CA LEU A 566 -30.27 -8.62 11.31
C LEU A 566 -31.15 -9.31 10.25
N VAL A 567 -30.87 -9.08 8.96
CA VAL A 567 -31.51 -9.81 7.84
C VAL A 567 -30.91 -11.22 7.77
#